data_AF-A0A062VS51-F1
#
_entry.id   AF-A0A062VS51-F1
#
_cell.length_a   1.000
_cell.length_b   1.000
_cell.length_c   1.000
_cell.angle_alpha   90.00
_cell.angle_beta   90.00
_cell.angle_gamma   90.00
#
_symmetry.space_group_name_H-M   'P 1'
#
loop_
_entity.id
_entity.type
_entity.pdbx_description
1 polymer ?
#
loop_
_entity_poly.entity_id
_entity_poly.type
_entity_poly.pdbx_seq_one_letter_code
_entity_poly.pdbx_strand_id
1 'polypeptide(L)' 'MPAYKVTWTQTVIATATIDVELDELAHWAIRAGIVRAGGKKSPLAPDPRALQQSLERNPHLRDALLRLYSTSTPSPDTK' A
#
# COMPACT_ATOMS: atom_id res chain seq x y z
N MET A 1 28.51 -18.48 39.29
CA MET A 1 28.59 -18.88 37.87
C MET A 1 28.34 -17.65 37.00
N PRO A 2 29.16 -17.37 35.98
CA PRO A 2 28.96 -16.19 35.16
C PRO A 2 27.79 -16.44 34.19
N ALA A 3 26.85 -15.50 34.12
CA ALA A 3 25.76 -15.52 33.15
C ALA A 3 26.34 -15.23 31.76
N TYR A 4 26.37 -16.23 30.89
CA TYR A 4 26.77 -16.06 29.50
C TYR A 4 25.56 -15.65 28.67
N LYS A 5 25.72 -14.61 27.84
CA LYS A 5 24.70 -14.15 26.89
C LYS A 5 24.92 -14.85 25.55
N VAL A 6 23.87 -15.45 25.01
CA VAL A 6 23.87 -16.10 23.69
C VAL A 6 23.03 -15.24 22.76
N THR A 7 23.63 -14.77 21.67
CA THR A 7 22.92 -14.03 20.62
C THR A 7 22.73 -14.95 19.43
N TRP A 8 21.48 -15.09 18.97
CA TRP A 8 21.12 -15.90 17.81
C TRP A 8 20.38 -15.03 16.80
N THR A 9 20.71 -15.20 15.52
CA THR A 9 20.11 -14.47 14.41
C THR A 9 19.63 -15.47 13.38
N GLN A 10 18.37 -15.36 12.96
CA GLN A 10 17.77 -16.20 11.93
C GLN A 10 17.13 -15.32 10.86
N THR A 11 17.45 -15.63 9.60
CA THR A 11 16.78 -15.02 8.45
C THR A 11 15.46 -15.77 8.21
N VAL A 12 14.34 -15.06 8.31
CA VAL A 12 13.00 -15.58 8.02
C VAL A 12 12.41 -14.86 6.81
N ILE A 13 11.72 -15.61 5.95
CA ILE A 13 10.91 -15.07 4.86
C ILE A 13 9.49 -14.89 5.40
N ALA A 14 9.05 -13.64 5.57
CA ALA A 14 7.71 -13.31 6.00
C ALA A 14 6.83 -12.96 4.79
N THR A 15 5.66 -13.60 4.68
CA THR A 15 4.65 -13.24 3.69
C THR A 15 3.62 -12.33 4.34
N ALA A 16 3.58 -11.06 3.92
CA ALA A 16 2.55 -10.11 4.36
C ALA A 16 1.37 -10.17 3.38
N THR A 17 0.20 -10.58 3.87
CA THR A 17 -1.05 -10.49 3.12
C THR A 17 -1.72 -9.16 3.45
N ILE A 18 -1.93 -8.34 2.44
CA ILE A 18 -2.61 -7.05 2.56
C ILE A 18 -3.99 -7.20 1.97
N ASP A 19 -4.99 -7.27 2.84
CA ASP A 19 -6.40 -7.27 2.47
C ASP A 19 -6.91 -5.83 2.63
N VAL A 20 -7.15 -5.16 1.50
CA VAL A 20 -7.61 -3.77 1.44
C VAL A 20 -8.70 -3.69 0.39
N GLU A 21 -9.81 -3.08 0.75
CA GLU A 21 -10.90 -2.85 -0.19
C GLU A 21 -10.45 -1.92 -1.32
N LEU A 22 -10.90 -2.21 -2.54
CA LEU A 22 -10.59 -1.37 -3.70
C LEU A 22 -11.03 0.08 -3.52
N ASP A 23 -12.15 0.30 -2.80
CA ASP A 23 -12.64 1.63 -2.46
C ASP A 23 -11.69 2.36 -1.48
N GLU A 24 -11.22 1.66 -0.44
CA GLU A 24 -10.26 2.21 0.52
C GLU A 24 -8.92 2.52 -0.16
N LEU A 25 -8.43 1.62 -1.01
CA LEU A 25 -7.19 1.83 -1.79
C LEU A 25 -7.32 3.05 -2.72
N ALA A 26 -8.47 3.24 -3.36
CA ALA A 26 -8.73 4.39 -4.21
C ALA A 26 -8.77 5.70 -3.40
N HIS A 27 -9.49 5.73 -2.28
CA HIS A 27 -9.53 6.88 -1.38
C HIS A 27 -8.14 7.23 -0.82
N TRP A 28 -7.38 6.23 -0.40
CA TRP A 28 -6.00 6.43 0.06
C TRP A 28 -5.12 7.00 -1.04
N ALA A 29 -5.15 6.45 -2.26
CA ALA A 29 -4.30 6.90 -3.36
C ALA A 29 -4.56 8.36 -3.75
N ILE A 30 -5.82 8.80 -3.63
CA ILE A 30 -6.25 10.17 -3.81
C ILE A 30 -5.72 11.05 -2.67
N ARG A 31 -5.92 10.63 -1.41
CA ARG A 31 -5.48 11.37 -0.22
C ARG A 31 -3.97 11.51 -0.14
N ALA A 32 -3.24 10.48 -0.53
CA ALA A 32 -1.77 10.44 -0.56
C ALA A 32 -1.19 11.20 -1.77
N GLY A 33 -2.02 11.66 -2.71
CA GLY A 33 -1.58 12.39 -3.90
C GLY A 33 -0.79 11.54 -4.90
N ILE A 34 -0.84 10.21 -4.77
CA ILE A 34 -0.17 9.24 -5.64
C ILE A 34 -0.75 9.33 -7.06
N VAL A 35 -2.07 9.51 -7.14
CA VAL A 35 -2.77 9.74 -8.40
C VAL A 35 -3.05 11.24 -8.50
N ARG A 36 -2.20 11.97 -9.24
CA ARG A 36 -2.62 13.24 -9.83
C ARG A 36 -3.60 12.92 -10.95
N ALA A 37 -4.88 12.76 -10.61
CA ALA A 37 -5.92 12.71 -11.61
C ALA A 37 -5.86 14.04 -12.39
N GLY A 38 -5.45 13.94 -13.65
CA GLY A 38 -5.24 15.08 -14.51
C GLY A 38 -3.77 15.49 -14.61
N GLY A 39 -3.22 15.37 -15.82
CA GLY A 39 -2.06 16.16 -16.21
C GLY A 39 -2.30 17.65 -15.91
N LYS A 40 -1.24 18.46 -16.00
CA LYS A 40 -1.13 19.91 -15.63
C LYS A 40 -2.29 20.87 -16.04
N LYS A 41 -3.37 20.41 -16.66
CA LYS A 41 -4.53 21.18 -17.15
C LYS A 41 -5.92 20.58 -16.83
N SER A 42 -6.08 19.58 -15.95
CA SER A 42 -7.43 19.12 -15.59
C SER A 42 -7.78 19.45 -14.13
N PRO A 43 -8.76 20.33 -13.86
CA PRO A 43 -9.25 20.62 -12.51
C PRO A 43 -10.28 19.57 -12.03
N LEU A 44 -10.33 18.39 -12.65
CA LEU A 44 -11.28 17.35 -12.26
C LEU A 44 -10.82 16.73 -10.94
N ALA A 45 -11.59 16.96 -9.88
CA ALA A 45 -11.40 16.29 -8.61
C ALA A 45 -11.22 14.78 -8.87
N PRO A 46 -10.20 14.13 -8.28
CA PRO A 46 -10.00 12.71 -8.47
C PRO A 46 -11.27 11.97 -8.01
N ASP A 47 -11.98 11.36 -8.96
CA ASP A 47 -13.19 10.58 -8.66
C ASP A 47 -12.77 9.19 -8.17
N PRO A 48 -13.05 8.85 -6.90
CA PRO A 48 -12.69 7.55 -6.32
C PRO A 48 -13.33 6.39 -7.10
N ARG A 49 -14.52 6.57 -7.69
CA ARG A 49 -15.17 5.52 -8.47
C ARG A 49 -14.48 5.27 -9.81
N ALA A 50 -14.01 6.31 -10.48
CA ALA A 50 -13.24 6.17 -11.72
C ALA A 50 -11.89 5.46 -11.47
N LEU A 51 -11.27 5.75 -10.31
CA LEU A 51 -10.06 5.08 -9.89
C LEU A 51 -10.33 3.60 -9.54
N GLN A 52 -11.40 3.32 -8.80
CA GLN A 52 -11.83 1.96 -8.48
C GLN A 52 -12.06 1.11 -9.74
N GLN A 53 -12.81 1.63 -10.73
CA GLN A 53 -13.02 0.93 -12.01
C GLN A 53 -11.71 0.69 -12.78
N SER A 54 -10.77 1.63 -12.66
CA SER A 54 -9.44 1.48 -13.26
C SER A 54 -8.62 0.40 -12.56
N LEU A 55 -8.72 0.27 -11.24
CA LEU A 55 -8.09 -0.78 -10.45
C LEU A 55 -8.68 -2.17 -10.72
N GLU A 56 -9.99 -2.25 -10.89
CA GLU A 56 -10.69 -3.50 -11.26
C GLU A 56 -10.27 -4.00 -12.64
N ARG A 57 -10.12 -3.09 -13.61
CA ARG A 57 -9.75 -3.43 -14.99
C ARG A 57 -8.25 -3.62 -15.19
N ASN A 58 -7.40 -3.05 -14.33
CA ASN A 58 -5.95 -3.08 -14.46
C ASN A 58 -5.28 -3.71 -13.24
N PRO A 59 -5.07 -5.04 -13.24
CA PRO A 59 -4.42 -5.73 -12.12
C PRO A 59 -3.00 -5.21 -11.87
N HIS A 60 -2.25 -4.83 -12.91
CA HIS A 60 -0.92 -4.23 -12.77
C HIS A 60 -0.92 -2.89 -12.02
N LEU A 61 -1.93 -2.05 -12.27
CA LEU A 61 -2.10 -0.77 -11.57
C LEU A 61 -2.45 -1.01 -10.11
N ARG A 62 -3.32 -2.00 -9.85
CA ARG A 62 -3.69 -2.45 -8.51
C ARG A 62 -2.48 -2.95 -7.73
N ASP A 63 -1.65 -3.82 -8.30
CA ASP A 63 -0.42 -4.31 -7.67
C ASP A 63 0.58 -3.19 -7.37
N ALA A 64 0.75 -2.24 -8.30
CA ALA A 64 1.62 -1.09 -8.08
C ALA A 64 1.11 -0.22 -6.92
N LEU A 65 -0.20 0.02 -6.83
CA LEU A 65 -0.81 0.77 -5.75
C LEU A 65 -0.78 0.04 -4.41
N LEU A 66 -0.97 -1.28 -4.40
CA LEU A 66 -0.84 -2.11 -3.19
C LEU A 66 0.58 -2.09 -2.63
N ARG A 67 1.61 -2.09 -3.49
CA ARG A 67 3.01 -1.92 -3.06
C ARG A 67 3.29 -0.53 -2.47
N LEU A 68 2.66 0.51 -3.01
CA LEU A 68 2.77 1.85 -2.45
C LEU A 68 1.97 1.97 -1.13
N TYR A 69 0.83 1.32 -1.04
CA TYR A 69 0.04 1.24 0.18
C TYR A 69 0.84 0.55 1.29
N SER A 70 1.45 -0.60 1.01
CA SER A 70 2.25 -1.37 1.97
C SER A 70 3.45 -0.62 2.52
N THR A 71 4.01 0.32 1.75
CA THR A 71 5.13 1.15 2.18
C THR A 71 4.68 2.41 2.93
N SER A 72 3.43 2.83 2.76
CA SER A 72 2.86 4.01 3.42
C SER A 72 2.11 3.68 4.70
N THR A 73 1.50 2.50 4.81
CA THR A 73 0.96 2.01 6.08
C THR A 73 2.11 1.49 6.92
N PRO A 74 2.30 1.95 8.17
CA PRO A 74 3.18 1.22 9.08
C PRO A 74 2.62 -0.21 9.14
N SER A 75 3.43 -1.20 8.77
CA SER A 75 3.07 -2.61 8.89
C SER A 75 2.38 -2.84 10.25
N PRO A 76 1.19 -3.49 10.29
CA PRO A 76 0.52 -3.76 11.56
C PRO A 76 1.26 -4.78 12.44
N ASP A 77 2.43 -5.27 12.03
CA ASP A 77 3.22 -6.28 12.75
C ASP A 77 4.41 -5.64 13.49
N THR A 78 4.10 -4.78 14.46
CA THR A 78 5.02 -4.49 15.57
C THR A 78 4.22 -4.11 16.80
N LYS A 79 3.58 -5.09 17.45
CA LYS A 79 3.21 -4.99 18.86
C LYS A 79 3.31 -6.34 19.55
#